data_AF-A0A2N3B231-F1
#
_entry.id   AF-A0A2N3B231-F1
#
_cell.length_a   1.000
_cell.length_b   1.000
_cell.length_c   1.000
_cell.angle_alpha   90.00
_cell.angle_beta   90.00
_cell.angle_gamma   90.00
#
_symmetry.space_group_name_H-M   'P 1'
#
loop_
_entity.id
_entity.type
_entity.pdbx_description
1 polymer ?
#
loop_
_entity_poly.entity_id
_entity_poly.type
_entity_poly.pdbx_seq_one_letter_code
_entity_poly.pdbx_strand_id
1 'polypeptide(L)'
;MKLHGTPFARAWQSAVGLTLGAAIAGGWLGLHAYAMFVFELTWSNWPFALALAAVQCWLSVGVFIVCHDAMHGSLMPGRPRCNATIGAVLLALYAGFGWKQLRDAHFAHHKLAGRAGDPDFDEHHPDDFMRWYATFFRRYFGWRSILYVHTVVGIYWLVIGVPMAQIVLLYGLPALASSLQLFYFGTFRPHRHRAGEDAASFADRHNTRSDEFGTLLSLATCFHFGYHLEHHRRPDVPWWALPAARRAGAAQVLAEKVPA
;
A
#
# COMPACT_ATOMS: atom_id res chain seq x y z
N MET A 1 -1.92 -30.35 -5.59
CA MET A 1 -0.85 -30.53 -4.59
C MET A 1 -0.81 -29.29 -3.68
N LYS A 2 -1.37 -29.36 -2.47
CA LYS A 2 -1.44 -28.23 -1.53
C LYS A 2 -0.06 -28.01 -0.87
N LEU A 3 0.80 -27.22 -1.52
CA LEU A 3 2.08 -26.77 -0.95
C LEU A 3 1.94 -25.62 0.06
N HIS A 4 0.72 -25.10 0.26
CA HIS A 4 0.45 -24.05 1.23
C HIS A 4 0.62 -24.59 2.67
N GLY A 5 1.76 -24.27 3.29
CA GLY A 5 1.97 -24.45 4.73
C GLY A 5 3.15 -25.34 5.13
N THR A 6 3.91 -25.92 4.20
CA THR A 6 5.11 -26.67 4.59
C THR A 6 6.19 -25.75 5.18
N PRO A 7 7.05 -26.24 6.10
CA PRO A 7 8.15 -25.45 6.64
C PRO A 7 9.04 -24.86 5.54
N PHE A 8 9.30 -25.63 4.48
CA PHE A 8 10.06 -25.18 3.31
C PHE A 8 9.37 -24.04 2.58
N ALA A 9 8.07 -24.16 2.27
CA ALA A 9 7.32 -23.11 1.60
C ALA A 9 7.28 -21.80 2.41
N ARG A 10 7.14 -21.90 3.75
CA ARG A 10 7.18 -20.74 4.65
C ARG A 10 8.57 -20.09 4.68
N ALA A 11 9.63 -20.89 4.71
CA ALA A 11 11.01 -20.40 4.69
C ALA A 11 11.33 -19.71 3.37
N TRP A 12 10.95 -20.31 2.24
CA TRP A 12 11.10 -19.72 0.91
C TRP A 12 10.34 -18.40 0.79
N GLN A 13 9.07 -18.37 1.17
CA GLN A 13 8.26 -17.15 1.17
C GLN A 13 8.87 -16.06 2.05
N SER A 14 9.39 -16.42 3.23
CA SER A 14 10.10 -15.47 4.10
C SER A 14 11.37 -14.93 3.44
N ALA A 15 12.16 -15.79 2.78
CA ALA A 15 13.40 -15.38 2.13
C ALA A 15 13.12 -14.40 0.98
N VAL A 16 12.17 -14.71 0.10
CA VAL A 16 11.76 -13.82 -1.00
C VAL A 16 11.18 -12.52 -0.45
N GLY A 17 10.23 -12.62 0.49
CA GLY A 17 9.57 -11.46 1.10
C GLY A 17 10.55 -10.51 1.77
N LEU A 18 11.49 -11.02 2.57
CA LEU A 18 12.52 -10.21 3.22
C LEU A 18 13.52 -9.62 2.24
N THR A 19 13.90 -10.36 1.19
CA THR A 19 14.83 -9.85 0.18
C THR A 19 14.22 -8.69 -0.59
N LEU A 20 12.97 -8.86 -1.07
CA LEU A 20 12.24 -7.81 -1.78
C LEU A 20 11.91 -6.65 -0.85
N GLY A 21 11.48 -6.93 0.39
CA GLY A 21 11.19 -5.92 1.40
C GLY A 21 12.43 -5.09 1.76
N ALA A 22 13.59 -5.72 1.90
CA ALA A 22 14.85 -5.03 2.13
C ALA A 22 15.29 -4.21 0.92
N ALA A 23 15.11 -4.71 -0.30
CA ALA A 23 15.41 -3.95 -1.52
C ALA A 23 14.52 -2.70 -1.65
N ILE A 24 13.23 -2.84 -1.37
CA ILE A 24 12.27 -1.73 -1.41
C ILE A 24 12.57 -0.71 -0.31
N ALA A 25 12.65 -1.14 0.95
CA ALA A 25 12.88 -0.23 2.08
C ALA A 25 14.28 0.39 2.05
N GLY A 26 15.29 -0.39 1.67
CA GLY A 26 16.66 0.09 1.50
C GLY A 26 16.80 1.05 0.32
N GLY A 27 16.15 0.77 -0.82
CA GLY A 27 16.08 1.69 -1.95
C GLY A 27 15.35 2.98 -1.59
N TRP A 28 14.22 2.88 -0.89
CA TRP A 28 13.44 4.03 -0.43
C TRP A 28 14.24 4.93 0.52
N LEU A 29 14.90 4.33 1.52
CA LEU A 29 15.70 5.07 2.49
C LEU A 29 16.98 5.62 1.86
N GLY A 30 17.63 4.85 0.99
CA GLY A 30 18.84 5.26 0.29
C GLY A 30 18.59 6.40 -0.68
N LEU A 31 17.51 6.33 -1.46
CA LEU A 31 17.10 7.40 -2.37
C LEU A 31 16.69 8.66 -1.59
N HIS A 32 15.95 8.50 -0.49
CA HIS A 32 15.62 9.61 0.41
C HIS A 32 16.87 10.27 0.99
N ALA A 33 17.82 9.49 1.49
CA ALA A 33 19.06 10.00 2.05
C ALA A 33 19.91 10.72 0.98
N TYR A 34 20.04 10.14 -0.21
CA TYR A 34 20.69 10.79 -1.34
C TYR A 34 20.00 12.12 -1.68
N ALA A 35 18.67 12.11 -1.80
CA ALA A 35 17.88 13.28 -2.15
C ALA A 35 17.96 14.41 -1.12
N MET A 36 18.08 14.10 0.18
CA MET A 36 18.13 15.11 1.25
C MET A 36 19.53 15.61 1.54
N PHE A 37 20.57 14.77 1.38
CA PHE A 37 21.90 15.07 1.92
C PHE A 37 23.02 15.12 0.87
N VAL A 38 22.77 14.68 -0.37
CA VAL A 38 23.80 14.62 -1.42
C VAL A 38 23.36 15.37 -2.68
N PHE A 39 22.09 15.23 -3.06
CA PHE A 39 21.54 15.91 -4.22
C PHE A 39 21.34 17.40 -3.94
N GLU A 40 21.69 18.25 -4.90
CA GLU A 40 21.42 19.69 -4.85
C GLU A 40 20.46 20.05 -6.00
N LEU A 41 19.26 20.50 -5.66
CA LEU A 41 18.28 20.93 -6.65
C LEU A 41 18.68 22.26 -7.29
N THR A 42 18.75 22.28 -8.62
CA THR A 42 19.03 23.48 -9.42
C THR A 42 18.06 23.58 -10.60
N TRP A 43 18.04 24.73 -11.25
CA TRP A 43 17.24 24.94 -12.46
C TRP A 43 17.69 24.11 -13.66
N SER A 44 18.91 23.55 -13.66
CA SER A 44 19.37 22.70 -14.75
C SER A 44 19.01 21.22 -14.57
N ASN A 45 18.71 20.79 -13.34
CA ASN A 45 18.49 19.38 -13.01
C ASN A 45 17.06 19.05 -12.54
N TRP A 46 16.12 20.00 -12.59
CA TRP A 46 14.73 19.77 -12.17
C TRP A 46 14.03 18.57 -12.86
N PRO A 47 14.28 18.23 -14.15
CA PRO A 47 13.65 17.05 -14.74
C PRO A 47 14.15 15.76 -14.09
N PHE A 48 15.44 15.71 -13.73
CA PHE A 48 16.01 14.58 -13.00
C PHE A 48 15.46 14.52 -11.57
N ALA A 49 15.28 15.67 -10.91
CA ALA A 49 14.61 15.72 -9.61
C ALA A 49 13.19 15.16 -9.65
N LEU A 50 12.42 15.42 -10.73
CA LEU A 50 11.11 14.80 -10.92
C LEU A 50 11.18 13.29 -11.10
N ALA A 51 12.20 12.78 -11.79
CA ALA A 51 12.43 11.34 -11.91
C ALA A 51 12.74 10.72 -10.53
N LEU A 52 13.59 11.37 -9.72
CA LEU A 52 13.87 10.94 -8.34
C LEU A 52 12.57 10.95 -7.51
N ALA A 53 11.77 12.01 -7.60
CA ALA A 53 10.48 12.12 -6.91
C ALA A 53 9.50 11.01 -7.32
N ALA A 54 9.43 10.67 -8.60
CA ALA A 54 8.57 9.59 -9.10
C ALA A 54 9.02 8.21 -8.58
N VAL A 55 10.32 7.94 -8.57
CA VAL A 55 10.87 6.69 -8.02
C VAL A 55 10.66 6.65 -6.50
N GLN A 56 10.87 7.76 -5.80
CA GLN A 56 10.62 7.87 -4.35
C GLN A 56 9.14 7.63 -4.03
N CYS A 57 8.22 8.14 -4.85
CA CYS A 57 6.78 7.88 -4.74
C CYS A 57 6.49 6.39 -4.90
N TRP A 58 6.97 5.77 -5.98
CA TRP A 58 6.76 4.34 -6.22
C TRP A 58 7.35 3.46 -5.12
N LEU A 59 8.55 3.77 -4.63
CA LEU A 59 9.16 3.08 -3.50
C LEU A 59 8.39 3.29 -2.19
N SER A 60 7.78 4.47 -1.99
CA SER A 60 6.92 4.73 -0.83
C SER A 60 5.68 3.82 -0.86
N VAL A 61 5.03 3.68 -2.02
CA VAL A 61 3.96 2.68 -2.22
C VAL A 61 4.48 1.28 -1.84
N GLY A 62 5.65 0.90 -2.34
CA GLY A 62 6.28 -0.38 -2.03
C GLY A 62 6.50 -0.62 -0.53
N VAL A 63 6.98 0.39 0.21
CA VAL A 63 7.17 0.30 1.67
C VAL A 63 5.83 0.00 2.36
N PHE A 64 4.74 0.66 1.94
CA PHE A 64 3.42 0.38 2.48
C PHE A 64 2.96 -1.05 2.14
N ILE A 65 3.24 -1.54 0.93
CA ILE A 65 2.93 -2.92 0.53
C ILE A 65 3.69 -3.96 1.35
N VAL A 66 4.95 -3.70 1.72
CA VAL A 66 5.70 -4.55 2.66
C VAL A 66 5.04 -4.54 4.04
N CYS A 67 4.58 -3.38 4.52
CA CYS A 67 3.85 -3.28 5.78
C CYS A 67 2.53 -4.07 5.73
N HIS A 68 1.82 -3.98 4.62
CA HIS A 68 0.59 -4.72 4.37
C HIS A 68 0.82 -6.24 4.40
N ASP A 69 1.83 -6.75 3.71
CA ASP A 69 2.20 -8.18 3.77
C ASP A 69 2.58 -8.59 5.21
N ALA A 70 3.21 -7.69 5.96
CA ALA A 70 3.46 -7.91 7.39
C ALA A 70 2.15 -7.98 8.21
N MET A 71 1.13 -7.16 7.90
CA MET A 71 -0.17 -7.20 8.58
C MET A 71 -0.84 -8.56 8.40
N HIS A 72 -0.84 -9.12 7.20
CA HIS A 72 -1.34 -10.48 6.93
C HIS A 72 -0.41 -11.60 7.39
N GLY A 73 0.83 -11.27 7.73
CA GLY A 73 1.86 -12.22 8.10
C GLY A 73 2.45 -12.99 6.92
N SER A 74 2.17 -12.57 5.68
CA SER A 74 2.70 -13.16 4.45
C SER A 74 4.17 -12.78 4.22
N LEU A 75 4.66 -11.69 4.83
CA LEU A 75 6.09 -11.31 4.79
C LEU A 75 6.99 -12.36 5.45
N MET A 76 6.64 -12.82 6.67
CA MET A 76 7.31 -13.91 7.38
C MET A 76 6.27 -14.88 8.00
N PRO A 77 5.79 -15.88 7.24
CA PRO A 77 4.76 -16.80 7.72
C PRO A 77 5.14 -17.52 9.02
N GLY A 78 4.25 -17.48 10.00
CA GLY A 78 4.47 -18.10 11.32
C GLY A 78 5.34 -17.29 12.28
N ARG A 79 5.76 -16.07 11.91
CA ARG A 79 6.57 -15.16 12.76
C ARG A 79 5.86 -13.82 13.01
N PRO A 80 4.70 -13.80 13.71
CA PRO A 80 3.89 -12.60 13.87
C PRO A 80 4.61 -11.44 14.55
N ARG A 81 5.53 -11.73 15.50
CA ARG A 81 6.33 -10.68 16.17
C ARG A 81 7.32 -10.00 15.21
N CYS A 82 7.96 -10.76 14.32
CA CYS A 82 8.87 -10.21 13.33
C CYS A 82 8.11 -9.33 12.34
N ASN A 83 6.98 -9.82 11.81
CA ASN A 83 6.11 -9.03 10.95
C ASN A 83 5.67 -7.72 11.62
N ALA A 84 5.18 -7.80 12.86
CA ALA A 84 4.74 -6.61 13.60
C ALA A 84 5.88 -5.61 13.83
N THR A 85 7.09 -6.10 14.12
CA THR A 85 8.25 -5.22 14.35
C THR A 85 8.66 -4.53 13.05
N ILE A 86 8.83 -5.28 11.96
CA ILE A 86 9.23 -4.74 10.65
C ILE A 86 8.19 -3.72 10.17
N GLY A 87 6.92 -4.10 10.18
CA GLY A 87 5.83 -3.22 9.74
C GLY A 87 5.68 -1.99 10.63
N ALA A 88 5.85 -2.10 11.96
CA ALA A 88 5.81 -0.94 12.84
C ALA A 88 6.93 0.06 12.57
N VAL A 89 8.16 -0.42 12.36
CA VAL A 89 9.30 0.44 12.02
C VAL A 89 9.07 1.14 10.68
N LEU A 90 8.67 0.39 9.65
CA LEU A 90 8.44 0.96 8.31
C LEU A 90 7.28 1.97 8.30
N LEU A 91 6.17 1.70 8.99
CA LEU A 91 5.05 2.65 9.12
C LEU A 91 5.44 3.91 9.91
N ALA A 92 6.25 3.77 10.96
CA ALA A 92 6.76 4.90 11.70
C ALA A 92 7.67 5.78 10.82
N LEU A 93 8.58 5.16 10.06
CA LEU A 93 9.45 5.88 9.12
C LEU A 93 8.65 6.58 8.01
N TYR A 94 7.61 5.93 7.50
CA TYR A 94 6.79 6.44 6.39
C TYR A 94 6.14 7.79 6.72
N ALA A 95 5.40 7.88 7.84
CA ALA A 95 4.70 9.11 8.24
C ALA A 95 4.33 9.14 9.73
N GLY A 96 5.09 8.44 10.59
CA GLY A 96 4.77 8.31 12.01
C GLY A 96 3.50 7.52 12.27
N PHE A 97 3.14 6.60 11.36
CA PHE A 97 1.90 5.83 11.49
C PHE A 97 2.00 4.76 12.57
N GLY A 98 0.89 4.57 13.30
CA GLY A 98 0.81 3.57 14.35
C GLY A 98 0.44 2.19 13.81
N TRP A 99 1.30 1.19 14.05
CA TRP A 99 1.08 -0.20 13.63
C TRP A 99 -0.31 -0.75 13.98
N LYS A 100 -0.71 -0.65 15.25
CA LYS A 100 -2.00 -1.21 15.71
C LYS A 100 -3.18 -0.53 15.00
N GLN A 101 -3.14 0.80 14.85
CA GLN A 101 -4.22 1.56 14.21
C GLN A 101 -4.42 1.13 12.76
N LEU A 102 -3.35 1.12 11.97
CA LEU A 102 -3.44 0.76 10.54
C LEU A 102 -3.78 -0.72 10.35
N ARG A 103 -3.16 -1.62 11.12
CA ARG A 103 -3.45 -3.06 11.04
C ARG A 103 -4.91 -3.36 11.40
N ASP A 104 -5.41 -2.79 12.49
CA ASP A 104 -6.77 -3.07 12.94
C ASP A 104 -7.80 -2.48 11.97
N ALA A 105 -7.52 -1.31 11.39
CA ALA A 105 -8.34 -0.73 10.33
C ALA A 105 -8.33 -1.57 9.05
N HIS A 106 -7.15 -2.03 8.61
CA HIS A 106 -7.01 -2.89 7.45
C HIS A 106 -7.78 -4.21 7.59
N PHE A 107 -7.72 -4.86 8.77
CA PHE A 107 -8.53 -6.05 9.01
C PHE A 107 -10.04 -5.76 9.11
N ALA A 108 -10.43 -4.59 9.62
CA ALA A 108 -11.82 -4.16 9.61
C ALA A 108 -12.32 -3.97 8.17
N HIS A 109 -11.50 -3.39 7.29
CA HIS A 109 -11.76 -3.29 5.86
C HIS A 109 -11.96 -4.69 5.24
N HIS A 110 -11.04 -5.63 5.44
CA HIS A 110 -11.23 -7.00 4.92
C HIS A 110 -12.52 -7.69 5.38
N LYS A 111 -12.99 -7.38 6.60
CA LYS A 111 -14.20 -7.96 7.19
C LYS A 111 -15.47 -7.29 6.68
N LEU A 112 -15.44 -5.97 6.48
CA LEU A 112 -16.60 -5.13 6.19
C LEU A 112 -16.56 -4.50 4.79
N ALA A 113 -15.63 -4.94 3.93
CA ALA A 113 -15.32 -4.34 2.64
C ALA A 113 -16.56 -3.82 1.89
N GLY A 114 -16.59 -2.52 1.56
CA GLY A 114 -17.70 -1.91 0.82
C GLY A 114 -19.05 -1.91 1.56
N ARG A 115 -19.05 -1.94 2.89
CA ARG A 115 -20.25 -1.88 3.75
C ARG A 115 -20.07 -0.86 4.86
N ALA A 116 -21.18 -0.53 5.52
CA ALA A 116 -21.17 0.31 6.70
C ALA A 116 -20.17 -0.18 7.75
N GLY A 117 -19.31 0.73 8.21
CA GLY A 117 -18.25 0.46 9.20
C GLY A 117 -16.91 0.01 8.62
N ASP A 118 -16.78 -0.16 7.31
CA ASP A 118 -15.48 -0.28 6.64
C ASP A 118 -14.71 1.05 6.74
N PRO A 119 -13.54 1.10 7.38
CA PRO A 119 -12.78 2.35 7.55
C PRO A 119 -12.24 2.93 6.24
N ASP A 120 -12.15 2.11 5.19
CA ASP A 120 -11.60 2.48 3.90
C ASP A 120 -12.70 2.81 2.87
N PHE A 121 -13.98 2.66 3.21
CA PHE A 121 -15.11 2.92 2.33
C PHE A 121 -15.93 4.14 2.77
N ASP A 122 -16.17 5.08 1.85
CA ASP A 122 -17.08 6.21 2.09
C ASP A 122 -18.49 5.82 1.64
N GLU A 123 -19.30 5.33 2.58
CA GLU A 123 -20.68 4.90 2.31
C GLU A 123 -21.60 6.04 1.84
N HIS A 124 -21.26 7.28 2.13
CA HIS A 124 -22.04 8.45 1.74
C HIS A 124 -21.66 8.96 0.35
N HIS A 125 -20.43 8.69 -0.10
CA HIS A 125 -19.92 9.13 -1.40
C HIS A 125 -19.13 8.00 -2.10
N PRO A 126 -19.75 6.83 -2.34
CA PRO A 126 -19.05 5.63 -2.82
C PRO A 126 -18.60 5.73 -4.29
N ASP A 127 -18.97 6.80 -4.98
CA ASP A 127 -18.63 7.11 -6.38
C ASP A 127 -17.79 8.39 -6.54
N ASP A 128 -17.68 9.24 -5.50
CA ASP A 128 -16.93 10.51 -5.52
C ASP A 128 -15.50 10.33 -5.02
N PHE A 129 -14.55 10.38 -5.95
CA PHE A 129 -13.14 10.22 -5.65
C PHE A 129 -12.59 11.25 -4.64
N MET A 130 -12.96 12.52 -4.77
CA MET A 130 -12.34 13.59 -4.01
C MET A 130 -12.83 13.60 -2.56
N ARG A 131 -14.14 13.42 -2.37
CA ARG A 131 -14.73 13.33 -1.03
C ARG A 131 -14.21 12.12 -0.27
N TRP A 132 -14.17 10.98 -0.95
CA TRP A 132 -13.68 9.75 -0.36
C TRP A 132 -12.19 9.84 -0.03
N TYR A 133 -11.35 10.40 -0.92
CA TYR A 133 -9.93 10.61 -0.62
C TYR A 133 -9.75 11.51 0.61
N ALA A 134 -10.55 12.59 0.74
CA ALA A 134 -10.50 13.45 1.91
C ALA A 134 -10.93 12.74 3.20
N THR A 135 -11.95 11.88 3.15
CA THR A 135 -12.36 11.02 4.28
C THR A 135 -11.25 10.05 4.68
N PHE A 136 -10.70 9.32 3.71
CA PHE A 136 -9.59 8.38 3.89
C PHE A 136 -8.35 9.06 4.48
N PHE A 137 -7.92 10.17 3.88
CA PHE A 137 -6.73 10.89 4.32
C PHE A 137 -6.87 11.40 5.76
N ARG A 138 -8.01 11.99 6.13
CA ARG A 138 -8.26 12.48 7.51
C ARG A 138 -8.35 11.35 8.54
N ARG A 139 -8.78 10.15 8.13
CA ARG A 139 -8.85 8.96 9.00
C ARG A 139 -7.47 8.52 9.46
N TYR A 140 -6.52 8.48 8.53
CA TYR A 140 -5.19 7.91 8.76
C TYR A 140 -4.13 8.96 9.09
N PHE A 141 -4.17 10.12 8.44
CA PHE A 141 -3.23 11.21 8.66
C PHE A 141 -3.74 12.18 9.74
N GLY A 142 -3.61 11.76 11.00
CA GLY A 142 -4.03 12.53 12.16
C GLY A 142 -2.95 13.48 12.72
N TRP A 143 -3.26 14.13 13.84
CA TRP A 143 -2.38 15.11 14.49
C TRP A 143 -0.99 14.56 14.86
N ARG A 144 -0.86 13.26 15.16
CA ARG A 144 0.43 12.62 15.46
C ARG A 144 1.33 12.58 14.23
N SER A 145 0.78 12.22 13.08
CA SER A 145 1.50 12.22 11.81
C SER A 145 1.86 13.65 11.38
N ILE A 146 0.95 14.61 11.60
CA ILE A 146 1.25 16.03 11.40
C ILE A 146 2.46 16.45 12.25
N LEU A 147 2.43 16.19 13.56
CA LEU A 147 3.54 16.52 14.46
C LEU A 147 4.86 15.84 14.02
N TYR A 148 4.80 14.56 13.67
CA TYR A 148 5.96 13.79 13.18
C TYR A 148 6.57 14.43 11.94
N VAL A 149 5.76 14.66 10.90
CA VAL A 149 6.23 15.25 9.63
C VAL A 149 6.77 16.65 9.84
N HIS A 150 6.10 17.49 10.64
CA HIS A 150 6.60 18.84 10.96
C HIS A 150 7.94 18.80 11.70
N THR A 151 8.13 17.82 12.59
CA THR A 151 9.41 17.63 13.28
C THR A 151 10.52 17.25 12.30
N VAL A 152 10.27 16.28 11.40
CA VAL A 152 11.25 15.86 10.38
C VAL A 152 11.59 17.01 9.43
N VAL A 153 10.58 17.68 8.89
CA VAL A 153 10.76 18.84 8.00
C VAL A 153 11.48 19.98 8.71
N GLY A 154 11.13 20.27 9.96
CA GLY A 154 11.78 21.29 10.78
C GLY A 154 13.26 21.00 11.02
N ILE A 155 13.61 19.74 11.30
CA ILE A 155 15.02 19.31 11.43
C ILE A 155 15.75 19.50 10.09
N TYR A 156 15.18 19.04 8.98
CA TYR A 156 15.83 19.19 7.67
C TYR A 156 16.06 20.65 7.30
N TRP A 157 15.05 21.49 7.51
CA TRP A 157 15.13 22.88 7.11
C TRP A 157 16.00 23.72 8.06
N LEU A 158 15.78 23.62 9.37
CA LEU A 158 16.37 24.55 10.35
C LEU A 158 17.68 24.05 10.97
N VAL A 159 17.90 22.73 11.03
CA VAL A 159 19.10 22.15 11.65
C VAL A 159 20.11 21.72 10.59
N ILE A 160 19.65 21.05 9.54
CA ILE A 160 20.53 20.52 8.48
C ILE A 160 20.74 21.55 7.35
N GLY A 161 19.75 22.42 7.10
CA GLY A 161 19.83 23.45 6.07
C GLY A 161 19.41 22.98 4.67
N VAL A 162 18.62 21.90 4.56
CA VAL A 162 18.10 21.42 3.27
C VAL A 162 17.11 22.46 2.72
N PRO A 163 17.24 22.89 1.45
CA PRO A 163 16.32 23.88 0.87
C PRO A 163 14.87 23.41 0.88
N MET A 164 13.93 24.29 1.27
CA MET A 164 12.51 23.95 1.37
C MET A 164 11.93 23.38 0.06
N ALA A 165 12.33 23.94 -1.08
CA ALA A 165 11.91 23.44 -2.40
C ALA A 165 12.31 21.97 -2.61
N GLN A 166 13.49 21.56 -2.14
CA GLN A 166 13.98 20.19 -2.23
C GLN A 166 13.23 19.26 -1.28
N ILE A 167 12.98 19.68 -0.03
CA ILE A 167 12.17 18.93 0.94
C ILE A 167 10.76 18.69 0.36
N VAL A 168 10.13 19.72 -0.17
CA VAL A 168 8.79 19.60 -0.77
C VAL A 168 8.83 18.68 -1.98
N LEU A 169 9.77 18.88 -2.90
CA LEU A 169 9.81 18.15 -4.16
C LEU A 169 10.19 16.67 -4.03
N LEU A 170 11.14 16.35 -3.13
CA LEU A 170 11.74 15.02 -3.05
C LEU A 170 11.32 14.22 -1.80
N TYR A 171 10.61 14.83 -0.85
CA TYR A 171 10.05 14.14 0.32
C TYR A 171 8.54 14.33 0.45
N GLY A 172 8.06 15.57 0.54
CA GLY A 172 6.65 15.87 0.77
C GLY A 172 5.72 15.43 -0.38
N LEU A 173 6.02 15.86 -1.61
CA LEU A 173 5.24 15.52 -2.80
C LEU A 173 5.22 14.01 -3.07
N PRO A 174 6.34 13.27 -3.04
CA PRO A 174 6.33 11.81 -3.18
C PRO A 174 5.49 11.09 -2.11
N ALA A 175 5.52 11.55 -0.86
CA ALA A 175 4.72 10.97 0.22
C ALA A 175 3.20 11.17 0.02
N LEU A 176 2.79 12.37 -0.42
CA LEU A 176 1.39 12.65 -0.74
C LEU A 176 0.93 11.95 -2.03
N ALA A 177 1.79 11.89 -3.04
CA ALA A 177 1.51 11.19 -4.29
C ALA A 177 1.37 9.68 -4.06
N SER A 178 2.20 9.10 -3.21
CA SER A 178 2.10 7.67 -2.87
C SER A 178 0.84 7.35 -2.06
N SER A 179 0.38 8.22 -1.15
CA SER A 179 -0.92 8.03 -0.50
C SER A 179 -2.08 8.08 -1.49
N LEU A 180 -2.02 9.00 -2.47
CA LEU A 180 -3.01 9.10 -3.54
C LEU A 180 -2.99 7.84 -4.43
N GLN A 181 -1.80 7.34 -4.77
CA GLN A 181 -1.62 6.15 -5.59
C GLN A 181 -2.15 4.89 -4.88
N LEU A 182 -1.79 4.70 -3.60
CA LEU A 182 -2.33 3.62 -2.76
C LEU A 182 -3.85 3.68 -2.68
N PHE A 183 -4.41 4.86 -2.38
CA PHE A 183 -5.85 5.04 -2.32
C PHE A 183 -6.52 4.72 -3.66
N TYR A 184 -6.00 5.25 -4.77
CA TYR A 184 -6.64 5.08 -6.07
C TYR A 184 -6.66 3.61 -6.51
N PHE A 185 -5.53 2.92 -6.47
CA PHE A 185 -5.42 1.54 -6.95
C PHE A 185 -5.81 0.48 -5.92
N GLY A 186 -5.63 0.77 -4.63
CA GLY A 186 -5.86 -0.18 -3.53
C GLY A 186 -7.14 0.04 -2.74
N THR A 187 -7.90 1.11 -3.01
CA THR A 187 -9.13 1.41 -2.24
C THR A 187 -10.25 1.88 -3.17
N PHE A 188 -10.10 3.01 -3.83
CA PHE A 188 -11.16 3.62 -4.62
C PHE A 188 -11.58 2.78 -5.81
N ARG A 189 -10.65 2.46 -6.73
CA ARG A 189 -11.02 1.74 -7.96
C ARG A 189 -11.58 0.33 -7.70
N PRO A 190 -11.02 -0.47 -6.77
CA PRO A 190 -11.55 -1.81 -6.51
C PRO A 190 -12.94 -1.78 -5.87
N HIS A 191 -13.20 -0.83 -4.97
CA HIS A 191 -14.41 -0.82 -4.12
C HIS A 191 -15.49 0.19 -4.51
N ARG A 192 -15.22 1.14 -5.41
CA ARG A 192 -16.22 2.14 -5.79
C ARG A 192 -17.48 1.51 -6.35
N HIS A 193 -18.61 2.08 -5.95
CA HIS A 193 -19.89 1.77 -6.55
C HIS A 193 -20.04 2.68 -7.77
N ARG A 194 -20.44 2.11 -8.91
CA ARG A 194 -20.87 2.93 -10.05
C ARG A 194 -22.32 3.37 -9.83
N ALA A 195 -22.81 4.31 -10.64
CA ALA A 195 -24.18 4.78 -10.54
C ALA A 195 -25.18 3.61 -10.61
N GLY A 196 -25.97 3.46 -9.55
CA GLY A 196 -26.94 2.37 -9.40
C GLY A 196 -26.37 1.02 -8.92
N GLU A 197 -25.07 0.93 -8.62
CA GLU A 197 -24.47 -0.25 -8.00
C GLU A 197 -24.56 -0.21 -6.48
N ASP A 198 -24.67 -1.40 -5.90
CA ASP A 198 -24.61 -1.66 -4.46
C ASP A 198 -23.72 -2.87 -4.18
N ALA A 199 -23.67 -3.32 -2.91
CA ALA A 199 -22.89 -4.50 -2.53
C ALA A 199 -23.30 -5.78 -3.28
N ALA A 200 -24.56 -5.92 -3.71
CA ALA A 200 -25.02 -7.08 -4.47
C ALA A 200 -24.52 -7.07 -5.93
N SER A 201 -23.99 -5.94 -6.40
CA SER A 201 -23.44 -5.78 -7.74
C SER A 201 -22.01 -6.34 -7.90
N PHE A 202 -21.38 -6.79 -6.80
CA PHE A 202 -20.05 -7.38 -6.81
C PHE A 202 -20.10 -8.91 -6.91
N ALA A 203 -18.99 -9.51 -7.38
CA ALA A 203 -18.91 -10.95 -7.62
C ALA A 203 -19.03 -11.79 -6.34
N ASP A 204 -18.66 -11.24 -5.19
CA ASP A 204 -18.79 -11.89 -3.88
C ASP A 204 -18.83 -10.86 -2.74
N ARG A 205 -18.88 -11.36 -1.50
CA ARG A 205 -18.97 -10.55 -0.27
C ARG A 205 -17.80 -9.60 -0.02
N HIS A 206 -16.68 -9.75 -0.72
CA HIS A 206 -15.51 -8.89 -0.56
C HIS A 206 -15.69 -7.53 -1.24
N ASN A 207 -16.78 -7.34 -2.00
CA ASN A 207 -17.18 -6.06 -2.60
C ASN A 207 -16.03 -5.35 -3.30
N THR A 208 -15.27 -6.10 -4.09
CA THR A 208 -14.07 -5.61 -4.76
C THR A 208 -13.92 -6.17 -6.17
N ARG A 209 -13.12 -5.50 -6.99
CA ARG A 209 -12.81 -5.86 -8.38
C ARG A 209 -11.32 -5.78 -8.61
N SER A 210 -10.84 -6.56 -9.57
CA SER A 210 -9.45 -6.50 -10.02
C SER A 210 -9.32 -5.70 -11.31
N ASP A 211 -8.17 -5.08 -11.47
CA ASP A 211 -7.73 -4.46 -12.71
C ASP A 211 -7.39 -5.49 -13.78
N GLU A 212 -7.59 -5.13 -15.04
CA GLU A 212 -7.18 -5.92 -16.21
C GLU A 212 -5.74 -5.61 -16.67
N PHE A 213 -4.94 -4.98 -15.82
CA PHE A 213 -3.56 -4.65 -16.14
C PHE A 213 -2.68 -5.90 -16.26
N GLY A 214 -1.79 -5.90 -17.26
CA GLY A 214 -0.71 -6.87 -17.34
C GLY A 214 0.27 -6.75 -16.17
N THR A 215 1.11 -7.77 -15.96
CA THR A 215 2.00 -7.86 -14.79
C THR A 215 2.85 -6.61 -14.57
N LEU A 216 3.46 -6.05 -15.62
CA LEU A 216 4.33 -4.87 -15.50
C LEU A 216 3.58 -3.62 -15.04
N LEU A 217 2.43 -3.34 -15.65
CA LEU A 217 1.62 -2.18 -15.28
C LEU A 217 1.04 -2.35 -13.87
N SER A 218 0.62 -3.56 -13.52
CA SER A 218 0.15 -3.93 -12.19
C SER A 218 1.24 -3.72 -11.10
N LEU A 219 2.51 -4.00 -11.42
CA LEU A 219 3.66 -3.68 -10.56
C LEU A 219 3.86 -2.17 -10.42
N ALA A 220 3.83 -1.45 -11.55
CA ALA A 220 4.05 -0.01 -11.60
C ALA A 220 2.98 0.79 -10.86
N THR A 221 1.72 0.33 -10.86
CA THR A 221 0.61 1.05 -10.23
C THR A 221 0.51 0.80 -8.74
N CYS A 222 0.64 -0.44 -8.26
CA CYS A 222 0.47 -0.73 -6.83
C CYS A 222 1.06 -2.09 -6.42
N PHE A 223 2.22 -2.50 -6.95
CA PHE A 223 2.86 -3.79 -6.59
C PHE A 223 1.88 -4.97 -6.63
N HIS A 224 1.08 -5.02 -7.71
CA HIS A 224 0.06 -6.04 -7.93
C HIS A 224 -1.22 -5.97 -7.11
N PHE A 225 -1.41 -4.96 -6.25
CA PHE A 225 -2.67 -4.77 -5.51
C PHE A 225 -3.87 -4.34 -6.37
N GLY A 226 -3.65 -4.00 -7.64
CA GLY A 226 -4.72 -3.95 -8.62
C GLY A 226 -5.39 -5.31 -8.83
N TYR A 227 -4.74 -6.43 -8.49
CA TYR A 227 -5.35 -7.77 -8.39
C TYR A 227 -6.05 -7.93 -7.03
N HIS A 228 -6.97 -7.01 -6.74
CA HIS A 228 -7.52 -6.79 -5.41
C HIS A 228 -8.50 -7.90 -4.98
N LEU A 229 -9.27 -8.45 -5.91
CA LEU A 229 -10.16 -9.57 -5.60
C LEU A 229 -9.35 -10.82 -5.26
N GLU A 230 -8.25 -11.08 -5.98
CA GLU A 230 -7.32 -12.16 -5.64
C GLU A 230 -6.77 -11.98 -4.23
N HIS A 231 -6.36 -10.76 -3.88
CA HIS A 231 -5.90 -10.40 -2.54
C HIS A 231 -6.96 -10.65 -1.46
N HIS A 232 -8.19 -10.13 -1.64
CA HIS A 232 -9.26 -10.32 -0.66
C HIS A 232 -9.64 -11.78 -0.44
N ARG A 233 -9.58 -12.60 -1.48
CA ARG A 233 -9.85 -14.05 -1.40
C ARG A 233 -8.68 -14.84 -0.83
N ARG A 234 -7.44 -14.40 -1.09
CA ARG A 234 -6.20 -15.07 -0.70
C ARG A 234 -5.23 -14.09 -0.01
N PRO A 235 -5.59 -13.55 1.16
CA PRO A 235 -4.74 -12.62 1.89
C PRO A 235 -3.44 -13.26 2.40
N ASP A 236 -3.33 -14.59 2.33
CA ASP A 236 -2.11 -15.35 2.62
C ASP A 236 -1.04 -15.26 1.52
N VAL A 237 -1.42 -14.79 0.32
CA VAL A 237 -0.52 -14.66 -0.83
C VAL A 237 0.17 -13.29 -0.78
N PRO A 238 1.51 -13.24 -0.73
CA PRO A 238 2.23 -11.97 -0.73
C PRO A 238 2.16 -11.28 -2.09
N TRP A 239 2.43 -9.98 -2.11
CA TRP A 239 2.23 -9.10 -3.27
C TRP A 239 2.90 -9.64 -4.56
N TRP A 240 4.11 -10.15 -4.46
CA TRP A 240 4.91 -10.65 -5.59
C TRP A 240 4.36 -11.95 -6.19
N ALA A 241 3.50 -12.67 -5.45
CA ALA A 241 2.88 -13.91 -5.88
C ALA A 241 1.44 -13.72 -6.41
N LEU A 242 0.84 -12.54 -6.24
CA LEU A 242 -0.51 -12.23 -6.74
C LEU A 242 -0.69 -12.51 -8.25
N PRO A 243 0.25 -12.16 -9.15
CA PRO A 243 0.11 -12.49 -10.56
C PRO A 243 0.00 -14.00 -10.82
N ALA A 244 0.71 -14.83 -10.04
CA ALA A 244 0.62 -16.28 -10.14
C ALA A 244 -0.71 -16.80 -9.59
N ALA A 245 -1.20 -16.24 -8.48
CA ALA A 245 -2.52 -16.56 -7.92
C ALA A 245 -3.66 -16.22 -8.90
N ARG A 246 -3.58 -15.07 -9.59
CA ARG A 246 -4.52 -14.71 -10.67
C ARG A 246 -4.54 -15.74 -11.78
N ARG A 247 -3.37 -16.12 -12.31
CA ARG A 247 -3.26 -17.17 -13.36
C ARG A 247 -3.79 -18.53 -12.90
N ALA A 248 -3.69 -18.83 -11.61
CA ALA A 248 -4.24 -20.03 -11.00
C ALA A 248 -5.74 -19.96 -10.70
N GLY A 249 -6.42 -18.87 -11.07
CA GLY A 249 -7.86 -18.72 -10.93
C GLY A 249 -8.34 -18.22 -9.57
N ALA A 250 -7.50 -17.54 -8.77
CA ALA A 250 -7.92 -17.03 -7.46
C ALA A 250 -9.16 -16.12 -7.50
N ALA A 251 -9.36 -15.37 -8.60
CA ALA A 251 -10.52 -14.53 -8.83
C ALA A 251 -11.64 -15.21 -9.67
N GLN A 252 -11.48 -16.46 -10.09
CA GLN A 252 -12.55 -17.15 -10.83
C GLN A 252 -13.74 -17.42 -9.90
N VAL A 253 -14.95 -17.10 -10.36
CA VAL A 253 -16.18 -17.54 -9.70
C VAL A 253 -16.28 -19.03 -9.99
N LEU A 254 -16.03 -19.86 -8.97
CA LEU A 254 -16.42 -21.26 -9.06
C LEU A 254 -17.94 -21.25 -9.17
N ALA A 255 -18.48 -21.75 -10.28
CA ALA A 255 -19.89 -22.03 -10.41
C ALA A 255 -20.26 -23.15 -9.43
N GLU A 256 -20.44 -22.82 -8.16
CA GLU A 256 -21.16 -23.72 -7.25
C GLU A 256 -22.62 -23.70 -7.68
N LYS A 257 -22.98 -24.70 -8.50
CA LYS A 257 -24.34 -25.21 -8.56
C LYS A 257 -24.73 -25.62 -7.14
N VAL A 258 -25.38 -24.73 -6.40
CA VAL A 258 -26.18 -25.11 -5.25
C VAL A 258 -27.52 -25.58 -5.84
N PRO A 259 -27.85 -26.88 -5.83
CA PRO A 259 -29.19 -27.32 -6.22
C PRO A 259 -30.20 -26.77 -5.22
N ALA A 260 -31.37 -26.40 -5.73
CA ALA A 260 -32.53 -25.96 -4.97
C ALA A 260 -33.01 -27.01 -3.94
#